data_AF-A0A7S1SV02-F1
#
_entry.id   AF-A0A7S1SV02-F1
#
_cell.length_a   1.000
_cell.length_b   1.000
_cell.length_c   1.000
_cell.angle_alpha   90.00
_cell.angle_beta   90.00
_cell.angle_gamma   90.00
#
_symmetry.space_group_name_H-M   'P 1'
#
loop_
_entity.id
_entity.type
_entity.pdbx_description
1 polymer ?
#
loop_
_entity_poly.entity_id
_entity_poly.type
_entity_poly.pdbx_seq_one_letter_code
_entity_poly.pdbx_strand_id
1 'polypeptide(L)'
;AGELLSPRQCFLTHCHAYGIQPIDIVQINYQNDELLHAEAVEGSQMGFEGKQVIHPRQVGVVQEVFSPSEGSIAAARDLMAAFREHQARGAGSFVFKGQMIDNPTMLQARNVLARAGLPTQIT
;
A
#
# COMPACT_ATOMS: atom_id res chain seq x y z
N ALA A 1 22.91 1.21 3.73
CA ALA A 1 21.51 1.33 4.16
C ALA A 1 21.27 2.43 5.22
N GLY A 2 22.24 2.81 6.07
CA GLY A 2 21.97 3.68 7.23
C GLY A 2 21.71 5.18 6.94
N GLU A 3 22.41 5.80 5.98
CA GLU A 3 22.39 7.26 5.83
C GLU A 3 21.03 7.82 5.39
N LEU A 4 20.27 7.07 4.59
CA LEU A 4 18.99 7.53 4.04
C LEU A 4 17.77 7.08 4.84
N LEU A 5 17.93 6.27 5.88
CA LEU A 5 16.80 5.72 6.63
C LEU A 5 15.97 6.83 7.31
N SER A 6 16.62 7.67 8.12
CA SER A 6 15.95 8.76 8.84
C SER A 6 15.31 9.78 7.89
N PRO A 7 16.02 10.28 6.85
CA PRO A 7 15.41 11.15 5.84
C PRO A 7 14.20 10.54 5.13
N ARG A 8 14.24 9.25 4.73
CA ARG A 8 13.11 8.56 4.07
C ARG A 8 11.89 8.46 4.99
N GLN A 9 12.09 8.12 6.26
CA GLN A 9 11.00 8.05 7.25
C GLN A 9 10.38 9.43 7.53
N CYS A 10 11.22 10.46 7.64
CA CYS A 10 10.76 11.84 7.78
C CYS A 10 9.94 12.27 6.56
N PHE A 11 10.45 12.04 5.35
CA PHE A 11 9.75 12.32 4.10
C PHE A 11 8.37 11.64 4.05
N LEU A 12 8.31 10.34 4.34
CA LEU A 12 7.07 9.58 4.38
C LEU A 12 6.05 10.15 5.36
N THR A 13 6.49 10.50 6.57
CA THR A 13 5.60 11.05 7.60
C THR A 13 4.97 12.36 7.13
N HIS A 14 5.75 13.24 6.50
CA HIS A 14 5.25 14.50 5.95
C HIS A 14 4.30 14.24 4.78
N CYS A 15 4.68 13.39 3.83
CA CYS A 15 3.83 13.04 2.70
C CYS A 15 2.44 12.55 3.15
N HIS A 16 2.40 11.58 4.06
CA HIS A 16 1.15 11.04 4.58
C HIS A 16 0.35 12.06 5.40
N ALA A 17 1.01 12.89 6.20
CA ALA A 17 0.33 13.95 6.97
C ALA A 17 -0.35 15.01 6.08
N TYR A 18 0.21 15.27 4.89
CA TYR A 18 -0.32 16.25 3.93
C TYR A 18 -1.10 15.62 2.77
N GLY A 19 -1.34 14.31 2.77
CA GLY A 19 -2.04 13.61 1.69
C GLY A 19 -1.30 13.64 0.34
N ILE A 20 0.03 13.73 0.38
CA ILE A 20 0.91 13.71 -0.79
C ILE A 20 1.40 12.28 -1.00
N GLN A 21 1.35 11.80 -2.24
CA GLN A 21 1.87 10.48 -2.60
C GLN A 21 3.40 10.42 -2.47
N PRO A 22 3.97 9.55 -1.61
CA PRO A 22 5.41 9.38 -1.51
C PRO A 22 5.96 8.40 -2.56
N ILE A 23 6.94 8.85 -3.34
CA ILE A 23 7.64 8.04 -4.35
C ILE A 23 9.11 7.83 -3.94
N ASP A 24 9.55 6.58 -3.92
CA ASP A 24 10.92 6.22 -3.52
C ASP A 24 11.96 6.53 -4.62
N ILE A 25 13.22 6.57 -4.21
CA ILE A 25 14.34 6.90 -5.08
C ILE A 25 14.65 5.79 -6.09
N VAL A 26 15.27 6.18 -7.20
CA VAL A 26 15.66 5.29 -8.29
C VAL A 26 16.76 4.30 -7.89
N GLN A 27 16.67 3.07 -8.40
CA GLN A 27 17.82 2.15 -8.47
C GLN A 27 18.57 2.40 -9.80
N ILE A 28 19.81 2.86 -9.73
CA ILE A 28 20.57 3.37 -10.89
C ILE A 28 21.15 2.24 -11.76
N ASN A 29 21.54 1.12 -11.16
CA ASN A 29 21.99 -0.09 -11.85
C ASN A 29 20.79 -0.91 -12.40
N TYR A 30 20.24 -0.44 -13.52
CA TYR A 30 19.07 -1.05 -14.17
C TYR A 30 19.23 -2.51 -14.62
N GLN A 31 20.43 -3.08 -14.55
CA GLN A 31 20.69 -4.50 -14.87
C GLN A 31 20.51 -5.42 -13.65
N ASN A 32 20.44 -4.85 -12.43
CA ASN A 32 20.33 -5.61 -11.20
C ASN A 32 18.88 -5.65 -10.71
N ASP A 33 18.09 -6.55 -11.30
CA ASP A 33 16.68 -6.74 -10.99
C ASP A 33 16.46 -7.24 -9.55
N GLU A 34 17.41 -8.03 -9.00
CA GLU A 34 17.35 -8.53 -7.61
C GLU A 34 17.48 -7.39 -6.58
N LEU A 35 18.44 -6.49 -6.78
CA LEU A 35 18.62 -5.32 -5.92
C LEU A 35 17.42 -4.37 -6.04
N LEU A 36 16.92 -4.14 -7.25
CA LEU A 36 15.72 -3.35 -7.48
C LEU A 36 14.53 -3.91 -6.71
N HIS A 37 14.30 -5.23 -6.78
CA HIS A 37 13.22 -5.89 -6.07
C HIS A 37 13.38 -5.74 -4.55
N ALA A 38 14.58 -6.00 -4.01
CA ALA A 38 14.84 -5.86 -2.58
C ALA A 38 14.59 -4.44 -2.06
N GLU A 39 15.09 -3.42 -2.77
CA GLU A 39 14.86 -2.01 -2.41
C GLU A 39 13.39 -1.60 -2.56
N ALA A 40 12.70 -2.10 -3.59
CA ALA A 40 11.28 -1.83 -3.80
C ALA A 40 10.44 -2.43 -2.66
N VAL A 41 10.73 -3.66 -2.23
CA VAL A 41 10.05 -4.31 -1.12
C VAL A 41 10.28 -3.54 0.17
N GLU A 42 11.53 -3.13 0.44
CA GLU A 42 11.85 -2.28 1.59
C GLU A 42 11.06 -0.96 1.55
N GLY A 43 11.04 -0.28 0.40
CA GLY A 43 10.29 0.97 0.21
C GLY A 43 8.79 0.80 0.42
N SER A 44 8.20 -0.26 -0.15
CA SER A 44 6.78 -0.55 0.02
C SER A 44 6.42 -0.86 1.47
N GLN A 45 7.27 -1.58 2.20
CA GLN A 45 7.06 -1.86 3.63
C GLN A 45 7.19 -0.61 4.50
N MET A 46 8.04 0.35 4.10
CA MET A 46 8.20 1.62 4.80
C MET A 46 6.98 2.54 4.62
N GLY A 47 6.23 2.37 3.52
CA GLY A 47 5.02 3.15 3.22
C GLY A 47 5.15 4.05 1.98
N PHE A 48 6.15 3.83 1.13
CA PHE A 48 6.16 4.44 -0.21
C PHE A 48 5.04 3.82 -1.07
N GLU A 49 4.50 4.62 -1.98
CA GLU A 49 3.42 4.20 -2.89
C GLU A 49 3.90 3.92 -4.32
N GLY A 50 5.19 4.14 -4.58
CA GLY A 50 5.84 3.82 -5.84
C GLY A 50 7.36 4.03 -5.77
N LYS A 51 8.05 3.76 -6.87
CA LYS A 51 9.49 3.97 -7.02
C LYS A 51 9.80 4.53 -8.40
N GLN A 52 10.78 5.43 -8.49
CA GLN A 52 11.22 5.99 -9.77
C GLN A 52 11.85 4.91 -10.66
N VAL A 53 11.53 4.97 -11.96
CA VAL A 53 12.04 4.06 -13.00
C VAL A 53 12.80 4.87 -14.05
N ILE A 54 14.00 4.41 -14.39
CA ILE A 54 14.86 5.04 -15.44
C ILE A 54 15.03 4.15 -16.67
N HIS A 55 14.58 2.89 -16.61
CA HIS A 55 14.71 1.95 -17.71
C HIS A 55 13.47 1.05 -17.82
N PRO A 56 12.95 0.73 -19.02
CA PRO A 56 11.76 -0.10 -19.21
C PRO A 56 11.79 -1.45 -18.49
N ARG A 57 12.97 -2.06 -18.33
CA ARG A 57 13.16 -3.32 -17.58
C ARG A 57 12.69 -3.25 -16.13
N GLN A 58 12.79 -2.08 -15.49
CA GLN A 58 12.45 -1.91 -14.07
C GLN A 58 10.94 -1.83 -13.85
N VAL A 59 10.16 -1.54 -14.90
CA VAL A 59 8.70 -1.33 -14.82
C VAL A 59 8.00 -2.55 -14.24
N GLY A 60 8.32 -3.76 -14.73
CA GLY A 60 7.68 -4.99 -14.26
C GLY A 60 7.92 -5.23 -12.78
N VAL A 61 9.18 -5.17 -12.34
CA VAL A 61 9.58 -5.40 -10.94
C VAL A 61 8.95 -4.36 -10.01
N VAL A 62 8.96 -3.08 -10.39
CA VAL A 62 8.34 -2.02 -9.58
C VAL A 62 6.82 -2.20 -9.50
N GLN A 63 6.15 -2.50 -10.63
CA GLN A 63 4.71 -2.73 -10.61
C GLN A 63 4.33 -3.96 -9.78
N GLU A 64 5.10 -5.04 -9.84
CA GLU A 64 4.85 -6.24 -9.03
C GLU A 64 4.83 -5.92 -7.53
N VAL A 65 5.79 -5.12 -7.05
CA VAL A 65 5.91 -4.79 -5.63
C VAL A 65 4.87 -3.78 -5.16
N PHE A 66 4.61 -2.74 -5.98
CA PHE A 66 3.71 -1.65 -5.59
C PHE A 66 2.25 -1.83 -6.04
N SER A 67 1.91 -2.92 -6.74
CA SER A 67 0.51 -3.23 -7.06
C SER A 67 -0.10 -4.15 -6.01
N PRO A 68 -1.36 -3.92 -5.61
CA PRO A 68 -2.07 -4.87 -4.76
C PRO A 68 -2.18 -6.25 -5.40
N SER A 69 -1.88 -7.31 -4.65
CA SER A 69 -2.10 -8.68 -5.11
C SER A 69 -3.59 -9.03 -5.17
N GLU A 70 -3.96 -9.99 -6.01
CA GLU A 70 -5.36 -10.48 -6.10
C GLU A 70 -5.91 -10.91 -4.73
N GLY A 71 -5.08 -11.56 -3.90
CA GLY A 71 -5.45 -11.96 -2.54
C GLY A 71 -5.72 -10.77 -1.63
N SER A 72 -4.92 -9.71 -1.71
CA SER A 72 -5.13 -8.49 -0.93
C SER A 72 -6.41 -7.76 -1.35
N ILE A 73 -6.71 -7.75 -2.66
CA ILE A 73 -7.94 -7.18 -3.22
C ILE A 73 -9.16 -7.97 -2.75
N ALA A 74 -9.12 -9.30 -2.81
CA ALA A 74 -10.19 -10.16 -2.34
C ALA A 74 -10.46 -9.95 -0.84
N ALA A 75 -9.40 -9.93 -0.01
CA ALA A 75 -9.52 -9.67 1.41
C ALA A 75 -10.10 -8.27 1.72
N ALA A 76 -9.68 -7.25 0.97
CA ALA A 76 -10.22 -5.90 1.11
C ALA A 76 -11.71 -5.82 0.75
N ARG A 77 -12.15 -6.52 -0.31
CA ARG A 77 -13.57 -6.62 -0.69
C ARG A 77 -14.41 -7.29 0.39
N ASP A 78 -13.95 -8.44 0.89
CA ASP A 78 -14.61 -9.17 1.97
C ASP A 78 -14.77 -8.29 3.22
N LEU A 79 -13.70 -7.59 3.60
CA LEU A 79 -13.71 -6.73 4.77
C LEU A 79 -14.68 -5.56 4.62
N MET A 80 -14.67 -4.90 3.45
CA MET A 80 -15.58 -3.79 3.16
C MET A 80 -17.05 -4.24 3.19
N ALA A 81 -17.35 -5.45 2.72
CA ALA A 81 -18.70 -6.01 2.77
C ALA A 81 -19.15 -6.27 4.22
N ALA A 82 -18.29 -6.89 5.04
CA ALA A 82 -18.58 -7.11 6.46
C ALA A 82 -18.75 -5.78 7.21
N PHE A 83 -17.89 -4.79 6.94
CA PHE A 83 -17.97 -3.47 7.57
C PHE A 83 -19.32 -2.80 7.33
N ARG A 84 -19.87 -2.88 6.10
CA ARG A 84 -21.19 -2.31 5.78
C ARG A 84 -22.31 -2.92 6.62
N GLU A 85 -22.32 -4.24 6.80
CA GLU A 85 -23.32 -4.93 7.62
C GLU A 85 -23.27 -4.47 9.09
N HIS A 86 -22.06 -4.33 9.64
CA HIS A 86 -21.87 -3.92 11.03
C HIS A 86 -22.10 -2.42 11.25
N GLN A 87 -21.72 -1.56 10.30
CA GLN A 87 -21.97 -0.13 10.36
C GLN A 87 -23.48 0.17 10.35
N ALA A 88 -24.27 -0.59 9.57
CA ALA A 88 -25.73 -0.47 9.58
C ALA A 88 -26.36 -0.77 10.95
N ARG A 89 -25.64 -1.48 11.83
CA ARG A 89 -26.04 -1.79 13.22
C ARG A 89 -25.46 -0.80 14.23
N GLY A 90 -24.74 0.22 13.80
CA GLY A 90 -24.12 1.23 14.67
C GLY A 90 -22.86 0.75 15.41
N ALA A 91 -22.26 -0.37 15.01
CA ALA A 91 -21.05 -0.88 15.64
C ALA A 91 -19.81 -0.13 15.15
N GLY A 92 -19.05 0.47 16.07
CA GLY A 92 -17.78 1.16 15.76
C GLY A 92 -16.59 0.22 15.53
N SER A 93 -16.70 -1.02 16.00
CA SER A 93 -15.75 -2.10 15.76
C SER A 93 -16.46 -3.46 15.80
N PHE A 94 -15.88 -4.46 15.15
CA PHE A 94 -16.41 -5.83 15.13
C PHE A 94 -15.29 -6.85 14.94
N VAL A 95 -15.59 -8.13 15.16
CA VAL A 95 -14.63 -9.22 14.92
C VAL A 95 -14.89 -9.82 13.55
N PHE A 96 -13.86 -9.88 12.71
CA PHE A 96 -13.88 -10.51 11.40
C PHE A 96 -12.70 -11.47 11.26
N LYS A 97 -12.97 -12.74 10.90
CA LYS A 97 -11.94 -13.79 10.78
C LYS A 97 -10.99 -13.86 12.00
N GLY A 98 -11.54 -13.63 13.20
CA GLY A 98 -10.78 -13.67 14.47
C GLY A 98 -9.96 -12.40 14.78
N GLN A 99 -10.05 -11.36 13.95
CA GLN A 99 -9.36 -10.08 14.17
C GLN A 99 -10.37 -8.97 14.48
N MET A 100 -9.99 -8.05 15.37
CA MET A 100 -10.77 -6.85 15.65
C MET A 100 -10.58 -5.86 14.50
N ILE A 101 -11.69 -5.43 13.93
CA ILE A 101 -11.76 -4.47 12.84
C ILE A 101 -12.27 -3.15 13.38
N ASP A 102 -11.57 -2.09 13.03
CA ASP A 102 -11.87 -0.70 13.36
C ASP A 102 -11.81 0.20 12.11
N ASN A 103 -11.99 1.50 12.29
CA ASN A 103 -11.97 2.47 11.20
C ASN A 103 -10.61 2.53 10.45
N PRO A 104 -9.43 2.57 11.12
CA PRO A 104 -8.13 2.45 10.45
C PRO A 104 -8.02 1.22 9.52
N THR A 105 -8.46 0.05 9.98
CA THR A 105 -8.38 -1.18 9.20
C THR A 105 -9.27 -1.12 7.95
N MET A 106 -10.45 -0.50 8.06
CA MET A 106 -11.32 -0.21 6.92
C MET A 106 -10.66 0.76 5.92
N LEU A 107 -10.02 1.83 6.40
CA LEU A 107 -9.32 2.79 5.55
C LEU A 107 -8.20 2.11 4.74
N GLN A 108 -7.48 1.17 5.36
CA GLN A 108 -6.45 0.38 4.67
C GLN A 108 -7.04 -0.47 3.54
N ALA A 109 -8.12 -1.21 3.78
CA ALA A 109 -8.79 -1.98 2.74
C ALA A 109 -9.33 -1.10 1.61
N ARG A 110 -9.88 0.07 1.94
CA ARG A 110 -10.30 1.06 0.95
C ARG A 110 -9.13 1.53 0.08
N ASN A 111 -7.97 1.80 0.68
CA ASN A 111 -6.77 2.22 -0.06
C ASN A 111 -6.26 1.11 -0.98
N VAL A 112 -6.34 -0.16 -0.58
CA VAL A 112 -6.02 -1.32 -1.43
C VAL A 112 -6.91 -1.32 -2.68
N LEU A 113 -8.23 -1.16 -2.53
CA LEU A 113 -9.15 -1.12 -3.67
C LEU A 113 -8.92 0.10 -4.57
N ALA A 114 -8.65 1.27 -3.97
CA ALA A 114 -8.33 2.49 -4.71
C ALA A 114 -7.08 2.31 -5.59
N ARG A 115 -6.01 1.73 -5.04
CA ARG A 115 -4.77 1.43 -5.76
C ARG A 115 -4.95 0.40 -6.87
N ALA A 116 -5.91 -0.52 -6.72
CA ALA A 116 -6.29 -1.46 -7.76
C ALA A 116 -7.22 -0.85 -8.84
N GLY A 117 -7.58 0.44 -8.75
CA GLY A 117 -8.51 1.08 -9.66
C GLY A 117 -9.96 0.60 -9.53
N LEU A 118 -10.32 0.05 -8.37
CA LEU A 118 -11.62 -0.53 -8.10
C LEU A 118 -12.52 0.42 -7.29
N PRO A 119 -13.85 0.26 -7.37
CA PRO A 119 -14.78 1.00 -6.53
C PRO A 119 -14.45 0.84 -5.05
N THR A 120 -14.33 1.97 -4.35
CA THR A 120 -14.00 2.06 -2.93
C THR A 120 -15.25 2.12 -2.04
N GLN A 121 -16.43 2.22 -2.65
CA GLN A 121 -17.74 2.11 -2.02
C GLN A 121 -18.46 0.91 -2.62
N ILE A 122 -18.97 0.02 -1.77
CA ILE A 122 -19.91 -1.03 -2.21
C ILE A 122 -21.29 -0.37 -2.28
N THR A 123 -21.79 -0.10 -3.48
CA THR A 123 -23.18 0.38 -3.71
C THR A 123 -24.18 -0.60 -3.11
#